data_AF-A0A522X190-F1
#
_entry.id   AF-A0A522X190-F1
#
_cell.length_a   1.000
_cell.length_b   1.000
_cell.length_c   1.000
_cell.angle_alpha   90.00
_cell.angle_beta   90.00
_cell.angle_gamma   90.00
#
_symmetry.space_group_name_H-M   'P 1'
#
loop_
_entity.id
_entity.type
_entity.pdbx_description
1 polymer ?
#
loop_
_entity_poly.entity_id
_entity_poly.type
_entity_poly.pdbx_seq_one_letter_code
_entity_poly.pdbx_strand_id
1 'polypeptide(L)' 'MRLLIIGTLDGQIGAASQIAMARGAKVRQAEDVPAGLEVLRTQGADLVMIDVKRDIKG' A
#
# COMPACT_ATOMS: atom_id res chain seq x y z
N MET A 1 3.58 -7.36 -10.76
CA MET A 1 3.98 -6.32 -9.79
C MET A 1 3.10 -6.41 -8.56
N ARG A 2 3.69 -6.36 -7.36
CA ARG A 2 3.03 -6.35 -6.06
C ARG A 2 3.07 -4.94 -5.50
N LEU A 3 1.90 -4.32 -5.37
CA LEU A 3 1.74 -2.99 -4.79
C LEU A 3 1.17 -3.14 -3.38
N LEU A 4 1.90 -2.63 -2.39
CA LEU A 4 1.39 -2.48 -1.03
C LEU A 4 0.92 -1.03 -0.82
N ILE A 5 -0.30 -0.87 -0.32
CA ILE A 5 -0.86 0.40 0.11
C ILE A 5 -0.92 0.43 1.63
N ILE A 6 -0.37 1.46 2.26
CA ILE A 6 -0.39 1.68 3.72
C ILE A 6 -1.23 2.91 4.02
N GLY A 7 -2.43 2.71 4.58
CA GLY A 7 -3.40 3.76 4.86
C GLY A 7 -4.83 3.37 4.46
N THR A 8 -5.73 4.34 4.50
CA THR A 8 -7.13 4.17 4.11
C THR A 8 -7.28 4.19 2.58
N LEU A 9 -8.19 3.38 2.03
CA LEU A 9 -8.57 3.40 0.62
C LEU A 9 -9.62 4.49 0.35
N ASP A 10 -9.42 5.69 0.86
CA ASP A 10 -10.28 6.84 0.63
C ASP A 10 -9.63 7.82 -0.36
N GLY A 11 -10.49 8.64 -0.98
CA GLY A 11 -10.08 9.65 -1.95
C GLY A 11 -9.18 9.08 -3.06
N GLN A 12 -7.97 9.65 -3.17
CA GLN A 12 -7.04 9.36 -4.25
C GLN A 12 -6.33 8.01 -4.12
N ILE A 13 -6.15 7.49 -2.89
CA ILE A 13 -5.50 6.18 -2.69
C ILE A 13 -6.43 5.06 -3.17
N GLY A 14 -7.74 5.18 -2.90
CA GLY A 14 -8.76 4.26 -3.44
C GLY A 14 -8.76 4.24 -4.97
N ALA A 15 -8.74 5.42 -5.62
CA ALA A 15 -8.68 5.52 -7.07
C ALA A 15 -7.40 4.92 -7.66
N ALA A 16 -6.24 5.21 -7.07
CA ALA A 16 -4.95 4.65 -7.50
C ALA A 16 -4.90 3.12 -7.38
N SER A 17 -5.49 2.56 -6.31
CA SER A 17 -5.64 1.11 -6.12
C SER A 17 -6.41 0.47 -7.28
N GLN A 18 -7.57 1.03 -7.64
CA GLN A 18 -8.38 0.52 -8.75
C GLN A 18 -7.64 0.57 -10.08
N ILE A 19 -6.92 1.66 -10.36
CA ILE A 19 -6.10 1.79 -11.58
C ILE A 19 -4.98 0.74 -11.58
N ALA A 20 -4.30 0.52 -10.47
CA ALA A 20 -3.24 -0.46 -10.35
C ALA A 20 -3.77 -1.89 -10.57
N MET A 21 -4.91 -2.24 -9.96
CA MET A 21 -5.58 -3.52 -10.17
C MET A 21 -5.98 -3.72 -11.64
N ALA A 22 -6.56 -2.69 -12.28
CA ALA A 22 -6.94 -2.72 -13.69
C ALA A 22 -5.73 -2.93 -14.63
N ARG A 23 -4.53 -2.51 -14.21
CA ARG A 23 -3.26 -2.72 -14.92
C ARG A 23 -2.57 -4.06 -14.56
N GLY A 24 -3.25 -4.94 -13.83
CA GLY A 24 -2.74 -6.26 -13.46
C GLY A 24 -1.77 -6.26 -12.27
N ALA A 25 -1.71 -5.18 -11.48
CA ALA A 25 -0.98 -5.21 -10.22
C ALA A 25 -1.73 -6.05 -9.18
N LYS A 26 -0.99 -6.86 -8.41
CA LYS A 26 -1.50 -7.50 -7.20
C LYS A 26 -1.45 -6.47 -6.09
N VAL A 27 -2.59 -5.87 -5.76
CA VAL A 27 -2.68 -4.83 -4.74
C VAL A 27 -3.03 -5.45 -3.39
N ARG A 28 -2.31 -5.05 -2.34
CA ARG A 28 -2.60 -5.38 -0.94
C ARG A 28 -2.68 -4.09 -0.14
N GLN A 29 -3.64 -3.99 0.77
CA GLN A 29 -3.78 -2.86 1.69
C GLN A 29 -3.36 -3.30 3.10
N ALA A 30 -2.69 -2.40 3.82
CA ALA A 30 -2.50 -2.41 5.25
C ALA A 30 -3.07 -1.13 5.84
N GLU A 31 -3.71 -1.24 7.00
CA GLU A 31 -4.45 -0.13 7.62
C GLU A 31 -3.51 0.93 8.22
N ASP A 32 -2.34 0.49 8.68
CA ASP A 32 -1.33 1.30 9.34
C ASP A 32 0.11 0.82 9.06
N VAL A 33 1.08 1.57 9.59
CA VAL A 33 2.52 1.30 9.39
C VAL A 33 2.94 -0.04 9.99
N PRO A 34 2.56 -0.42 11.24
CA PRO A 34 2.87 -1.74 11.78
C PRO A 34 2.42 -2.90 10.87
N ALA A 35 1.15 -2.90 10.42
CA ALA A 35 0.64 -3.94 9.53
C ALA A 35 1.36 -3.93 8.17
N GLY A 36 1.67 -2.74 7.64
CA GLY A 36 2.43 -2.60 6.40
C GLY A 36 3.85 -3.20 6.52
N LEU A 37 4.53 -2.93 7.62
CA LEU A 37 5.86 -3.47 7.89
C LEU A 37 5.85 -5.00 8.07
N GLU A 38 4.81 -5.56 8.69
CA GLU A 38 4.63 -7.02 8.78
C GLU A 38 4.51 -7.65 7.38
N VAL A 39 3.69 -7.07 6.51
CA VAL A 39 3.57 -7.52 5.11
C VAL A 39 4.92 -7.44 4.39
N LEU A 40 5.66 -6.33 4.55
CA LEU A 40 6.97 -6.17 3.92
C LEU A 40 7.99 -7.21 4.40
N ARG A 41 8.00 -7.55 5.69
CA ARG A 41 8.93 -8.53 6.25
C ARG A 41 8.60 -9.98 5.88
N THR A 42 7.31 -10.28 5.68
CA THR A 42 6.86 -11.66 5.41
C THR A 42 6.74 -11.96 3.93
N GLN A 43 6.27 -11.01 3.12
CA GLN A 43 5.95 -11.21 1.71
C GLN A 43 6.75 -10.29 0.79
N GLY A 44 7.19 -9.13 1.29
CA GLY A 44 7.80 -8.07 0.49
C GLY A 44 6.80 -7.40 -0.46
N ALA A 45 7.25 -6.35 -1.14
CA ALA A 45 6.50 -5.65 -2.19
C ALA A 45 7.47 -5.10 -3.25
N ASP A 46 6.97 -4.87 -4.46
CA ASP A 46 7.77 -4.24 -5.53
C ASP A 46 7.62 -2.71 -5.50
N LEU A 47 6.47 -2.23 -5.00
CA LEU A 47 6.16 -0.81 -4.80
C LEU A 47 5.33 -0.64 -3.53
N VAL A 48 5.58 0.43 -2.78
CA VAL A 48 4.78 0.84 -1.62
C VAL A 48 4.21 2.23 -1.87
N MET A 49 2.89 2.37 -1.72
CA MET A 49 2.21 3.66 -1.62
C MET A 49 1.76 3.85 -0.17
N ILE A 50 2.05 4.99 0.42
CA ILE A 50 1.76 5.26 1.84
C ILE A 50 1.10 6.63 1.96
N ASP A 51 0.05 6.71 2.78
CA ASP A 51 -0.55 7.99 3.15
C ASP A 51 0.50 8.85 3.87
N VAL A 52 0.73 10.07 3.37
CA VAL A 52 1.71 11.04 3.89
C VAL A 52 1.46 11.41 5.36
N LYS A 53 0.25 11.19 5.87
CA LYS A 53 -0.08 11.42 7.28
C LYS A 53 0.48 10.33 8.22
N ARG A 54 0.89 9.19 7.67
CA ARG A 54 1.52 8.12 8.47
C ARG A 54 2.95 8.51 8.82
N ASP A 55 3.43 8.04 9.96
CA ASP A 55 4.82 8.28 10.37
C ASP A 55 5.76 7.42 9.51
N ILE A 56 6.52 8.09 8.65
CA ILE A 56 7.52 7.47 7.74
C ILE A 56 8.93 7.91 8.15
N LYS A 57 9.16 8.26 9.42
CA LYS A 57 10.52 8.53 9.86
C LYS A 57 11.32 7.23 9.87
N GLY A 58 12.48 7.29 9.23
CA GLY A 58 13.53 6.27 9.29
C GLY A 58 14.39 6.41 10.53
#